data_AF-A0A944S497-F1
#
_entry.id   AF-A0A944S497-F1
#
_cell.length_a   1.000
_cell.length_b   1.000
_cell.length_c   1.000
_cell.angle_alpha   90.00
_cell.angle_beta   90.00
_cell.angle_gamma   90.00
#
_symmetry.space_group_name_H-M   'P 1'
#
loop_
_entity.id
_entity.type
_entity.pdbx_description
1 polymer ?
#
loop_
_entity_poly.entity_id
_entity_poly.type
_entity_poly.pdbx_seq_one_letter_code
_entity_poly.pdbx_strand_id
1 'polypeptide(L)' 'MVMETEFSYTTTRDGRVFIAWQGRQVVILKGSQAERFISRAEGLDEDGLQLLMARMTGNFKRGNER' A
#
# COMPACT_ATOMS: atom_id res chain seq x y z
N MET A 1 -5.89 22.26 5.07
CA MET A 1 -6.61 20.99 4.93
C MET A 1 -5.59 19.89 5.12
N VAL A 2 -5.58 19.24 6.28
CA VAL A 2 -4.75 18.05 6.50
C VAL A 2 -5.63 16.88 6.11
N MET A 3 -5.37 16.28 4.95
CA MET A 3 -5.99 15.00 4.61
C MET A 3 -5.39 13.99 5.59
N GLU A 4 -6.15 13.62 6.61
CA GLU A 4 -5.81 12.54 7.54
C GLU A 4 -5.76 11.23 6.73
N THR A 5 -4.61 10.97 6.12
CA THR A 5 -4.38 9.78 5.30
C THR A 5 -4.40 8.56 6.22
N GLU A 6 -5.49 7.80 6.13
CA GLU A 6 -5.69 6.62 6.96
C GLU A 6 -4.62 5.56 6.71
N PHE A 7 -4.18 5.42 5.46
CA PHE A 7 -3.07 4.56 5.07
C PHE A 7 -1.79 5.35 4.80
N SER A 8 -0.67 4.79 5.23
CA SER A 8 0.68 5.27 4.97
C SER A 8 1.57 4.11 4.54
N TYR A 9 2.62 4.39 3.77
CA TYR A 9 3.61 3.37 3.44
C TYR A 9 5.04 3.89 3.60
N THR A 10 5.96 2.97 3.83
CA THR A 10 7.41 3.22 3.90
C THR A 10 8.15 2.17 3.11
N THR A 11 9.16 2.60 2.37
CA THR A 11 10.06 1.71 1.64
C THR A 11 11.37 1.53 2.41
N THR A 12 11.94 0.33 2.39
CA THR A 12 13.26 0.07 2.96
C THR A 12 14.33 0.01 1.90
N ARG A 13 15.59 0.23 2.30
CA ARG A 13 16.75 -0.01 1.44
C ARG A 13 16.87 -1.44 0.93
N ASP A 14 16.32 -2.41 1.66
CA ASP A 14 16.23 -3.83 1.26
C ASP A 14 15.08 -4.14 0.28
N GLY A 15 14.42 -3.13 -0.29
CA GLY A 15 13.34 -3.31 -1.27
C GLY A 15 12.04 -3.87 -0.70
N ARG A 16 11.73 -3.56 0.57
CA ARG A 16 10.46 -3.93 1.22
C ARG A 16 9.55 -2.71 1.31
N VAL A 17 8.24 -2.94 1.30
CA VAL A 17 7.24 -1.91 1.55
C VAL A 17 6.46 -2.27 2.79
N PHE A 18 6.42 -1.37 3.76
CA PHE A 18 5.57 -1.45 4.93
C PHE A 18 4.35 -0.58 4.72
N ILE A 19 3.17 -1.12 4.90
CA ILE A 19 1.91 -0.37 4.86
C ILE A 19 1.35 -0.33 6.28
N ALA A 20 1.05 0.88 6.75
CA ALA A 20 0.44 1.16 8.02
C ALA A 20 -0.95 1.76 7.83
N TRP A 21 -1.88 1.40 8.71
CA TRP A 21 -3.20 1.98 8.82
C TRP A 21 -3.34 2.61 10.19
N GLN A 22 -3.67 3.90 10.26
CA GLN A 22 -3.78 4.68 11.50
C GLN A 22 -2.54 4.51 12.42
N GLY A 23 -1.35 4.55 11.83
CA GLY A 23 -0.08 4.40 12.55
C GLY A 23 0.29 2.96 12.94
N ARG A 24 -0.55 1.96 12.63
CA ARG A 24 -0.25 0.55 12.89
C ARG A 24 0.15 -0.16 11.61
N GLN A 25 1.33 -0.79 11.59
CA GLN A 25 1.74 -1.63 10.46
C GLN A 25 0.80 -2.82 10.30
N VAL A 26 0.20 -2.94 9.12
CA VAL A 26 -0.80 -3.96 8.78
C VAL A 26 -0.32 -4.93 7.71
N VAL A 27 0.54 -4.47 6.77
CA VAL A 27 1.06 -5.30 5.68
C VAL A 27 2.54 -5.04 5.42
N ILE A 28 3.25 -6.09 5.03
CA ILE A 28 4.64 -6.05 4.59
C ILE A 28 4.72 -6.70 3.21
N LEU A 29 5.07 -5.93 2.19
CA LEU A 29 5.36 -6.43 0.84
C LEU A 29 6.87 -6.65 0.70
N LYS A 30 7.25 -7.72 0.00
CA LYS A 30 8.65 -8.11 -0.23
C LYS A 30 8.85 -8.56 -1.68
N GLY A 31 10.06 -8.40 -2.19
CA GLY A 31 10.44 -8.83 -3.54
C GLY A 31 9.55 -8.23 -4.62
N SER A 32 9.09 -9.07 -5.56
CA SER A 32 8.26 -8.64 -6.70
C SER A 32 6.98 -7.90 -6.30
N GLN A 33 6.38 -8.21 -5.14
CA GLN A 33 5.19 -7.48 -4.67
C GLN A 33 5.52 -6.05 -4.22
N ALA A 34 6.68 -5.85 -3.61
CA ALA A 34 7.15 -4.53 -3.21
C ALA A 34 7.47 -3.67 -4.44
N GLU A 35 8.21 -4.23 -5.40
CA GLU A 35 8.53 -3.55 -6.67
C GLU A 35 7.28 -3.14 -7.43
N ARG A 36 6.31 -4.06 -7.56
CA ARG A 36 5.03 -3.80 -8.24
C ARG A 36 4.18 -2.76 -7.51
N PHE A 37 4.29 -2.66 -6.19
CA PHE A 37 3.64 -1.61 -5.43
C PHE A 37 4.27 -0.25 -5.72
N ILE A 38 5.60 -0.16 -5.64
CA ILE A 38 6.35 1.08 -5.87
C ILE A 38 6.09 1.61 -7.27
N SER A 39 6.20 0.76 -8.30
CA SER A 39 5.94 1.14 -9.69
C SER A 39 4.52 1.65 -9.93
N ARG A 40 3.52 1.17 -9.17
CA ARG A 40 2.16 1.71 -9.23
C ARG A 40 2.01 3.00 -8.45
N ALA A 41 2.64 3.09 -7.28
CA ALA A 41 2.59 4.26 -6.42
C ALA A 41 3.14 5.51 -7.11
N GLU A 42 4.19 5.39 -7.94
CA GLU A 42 4.81 6.51 -8.66
C GLU A 42 3.87 7.24 -9.64
N GLY A 43 2.83 6.56 -10.15
CA GLY A 43 1.89 7.13 -11.11
C GLY A 43 0.55 7.55 -10.52
N LEU A 44 0.37 7.45 -9.20
CA LEU A 44 -0.89 7.71 -8.52
C LEU A 44 -0.85 9.01 -7.72
N ASP A 45 -1.99 9.68 -7.66
CA ASP A 45 -2.26 10.76 -6.72
C ASP A 45 -2.54 10.21 -5.31
N GLU A 46 -2.78 11.11 -4.35
CA GLU A 46 -3.02 10.74 -2.95
C GLU A 46 -4.20 9.77 -2.80
N ASP A 47 -5.30 10.00 -3.51
CA ASP A 47 -6.49 9.14 -3.49
C ASP A 47 -6.19 7.75 -4.08
N GLY A 48 -5.46 7.70 -5.20
CA GLY A 48 -5.00 6.47 -5.82
C GLY A 48 -4.07 5.67 -4.90
N LEU A 49 -3.19 6.33 -4.17
CA LEU A 49 -2.31 5.71 -3.18
C LEU A 49 -3.12 5.11 -2.01
N GLN A 50 -4.12 5.82 -1.49
CA GLN A 50 -5.02 5.28 -0.45
C GLN A 50 -5.73 4.02 -0.92
N LEU A 51 -6.31 4.04 -2.13
CA LEU A 51 -6.97 2.88 -2.73
C LEU A 51 -6.02 1.70 -2.96
N LEU A 52 -4.80 1.97 -3.44
CA LEU A 52 -3.78 0.95 -3.64
C LEU A 52 -3.41 0.28 -2.31
N MET A 53 -3.18 1.05 -1.25
CA MET A 53 -2.88 0.54 0.09
C MET A 53 -4.07 -0.24 0.68
N ALA A 54 -5.30 0.26 0.54
CA ALA A 54 -6.50 -0.44 0.98
C ALA A 54 -6.69 -1.81 0.30
N ARG A 55 -6.33 -1.93 -0.99
CA ARG A 55 -6.34 -3.21 -1.71
C ARG A 55 -5.29 -4.18 -1.17
N MET A 56 -4.08 -3.69 -0.86
CA MET A 56 -2.99 -4.52 -0.31
C MET A 56 -3.29 -5.02 1.10
N THR A 57 -3.98 -4.22 1.92
CA THR A 57 -4.39 -4.60 3.30
C THR A 57 -5.51 -5.63 3.35
N GLY A 58 -6.10 -5.98 2.19
CA GLY A 58 -7.10 -7.02 2.10
C GLY A 58 -8.51 -6.56 2.43
N ASN A 59 -8.75 -5.26 2.62
CA ASN A 59 -10.11 -4.70 2.69
C ASN A 59 -10.93 -4.93 1.40
N PHE A 60 -10.27 -5.34 0.31
CA PHE A 60 -10.88 -5.67 -0.97
C PHE A 60 -10.77 -7.17 -1.35
N LYS A 61 -10.53 -8.08 -0.40
CA LYS A 61 -10.45 -9.54 -0.63
C LYS A 61 -11.84 -10.20 -0.79
N ARG A 62 -12.65 -9.72 -1.72
CA ARG A 62 -13.71 -10.52 -2.33
C ARG A 62 -13.62 -10.38 -3.84
N GLY A 63 -12.90 -11.29 -4.48
CA GLY A 63 -12.89 -11.42 -5.93
C GLY A 63 -11.51 -11.73 -6.46
N ASN A 64 -11.19 -13.02 -6.59
CA ASN A 64 -10.81 -13.66 -7.86
C ASN A 64 -10.03 -14.96 -7.61
N GLU A 65 -10.69 -15.96 -7.03
CA GLU A 65 -10.35 -17.37 -7.32
C GLU A 65 -11.19 -17.79 -8.54
N ARG A 66 -10.55 -17.75 -9.71
CA ARG A 66 -10.84 -18.59 -10.88
C ARG A 66 -9.53 -18.80 -11.63
#